data_AF-A0A4Q3Z5C7-F1
#
_entry.id   AF-A0A4Q3Z5C7-F1
#
_cell.length_a   1.000
_cell.length_b   1.000
_cell.length_c   1.000
_cell.angle_alpha   90.00
_cell.angle_beta   90.00
_cell.angle_gamma   90.00
#
_symmetry.space_group_name_H-M   'P 1'
#
loop_
_entity.id
_entity.type
_entity.pdbx_description
1 polymer ?
#
loop_
_entity_poly.entity_id
_entity_poly.type
_entity_poly.pdbx_seq_one_letter_code
_entity_poly.pdbx_strand_id
1 'polypeptide(L)'
;MEAGYSPPLMGALRDPEAAVARRRYLTGRVAIYGILVAFALIYAFPAYLVISGAFRTPADIAQFGRISLPTSFSFEPWVRAWTKVCVTGRCNGIQQNFYNSLMMVIPAT
;
A
#
# COMPACT_ATOMS: atom_id res chain seq x y z
N MET A 1 -51.45 -19.27 47.93
CA MET A 1 -51.90 -18.61 46.69
C MET A 1 -50.64 -18.12 46.00
N GLU A 2 -49.88 -19.06 45.40
CA GLU A 2 -48.62 -18.79 44.70
C GLU A 2 -48.84 -19.15 43.24
N ALA A 3 -49.18 -18.14 42.43
CA ALA A 3 -49.19 -18.30 40.99
C ALA A 3 -47.73 -18.26 40.53
N GLY A 4 -47.18 -19.44 40.21
CA GLY A 4 -45.85 -19.60 39.68
C GLY A 4 -45.68 -18.81 38.37
N TYR A 5 -44.86 -17.78 38.42
CA TYR A 5 -44.31 -17.14 37.22
C TYR A 5 -43.15 -18.00 36.72
N SER A 6 -43.42 -18.87 35.75
CA SER A 6 -42.37 -19.52 34.96
C SER A 6 -41.95 -18.56 33.84
N PRO A 7 -40.72 -18.02 33.84
CA PRO A 7 -40.21 -17.37 32.64
C PRO A 7 -40.07 -18.43 31.53
N PRO A 8 -40.38 -18.10 30.27
CA PRO A 8 -40.22 -19.06 29.20
C PRO A 8 -38.74 -19.45 29.08
N LEU A 9 -38.46 -20.75 29.13
CA LEU A 9 -37.21 -21.39 28.70
C LEU A 9 -36.94 -21.20 27.18
N MET A 10 -37.44 -20.13 26.56
CA MET A 10 -37.15 -19.71 25.19
C MET A 10 -35.86 -18.88 25.10
N GLY A 11 -34.89 -19.13 25.96
CA GLY A 11 -33.59 -18.46 25.96
C GLY A 11 -32.49 -19.23 25.21
N ALA A 12 -32.76 -20.41 24.65
CA ALA A 12 -31.71 -21.29 24.14
C ALA A 12 -32.11 -22.18 22.97
N LEU A 13 -33.22 -21.89 22.28
CA LEU A 13 -33.41 -22.50 20.96
C LEU A 13 -32.38 -21.85 20.03
N ARG A 14 -31.49 -22.68 19.49
CA ARG A 14 -30.45 -22.27 18.54
C ARG A 14 -31.14 -21.67 17.32
N ASP A 15 -31.35 -20.36 17.29
CA ASP A 15 -32.00 -19.67 16.18
C ASP A 15 -31.14 -19.86 14.91
N PRO A 16 -31.52 -20.78 14.01
CA PRO A 16 -30.71 -21.05 12.82
C PRO A 16 -30.67 -19.82 11.92
N GLU A 17 -31.72 -18.99 12.00
CA GLU A 17 -31.86 -17.73 11.29
C GLU A 17 -30.79 -16.70 11.69
N ALA A 18 -30.49 -16.57 13.00
CA ALA A 18 -29.43 -15.68 13.49
C ALA A 18 -28.04 -16.16 13.01
N ALA A 19 -27.81 -17.47 12.97
CA ALA A 19 -26.56 -18.04 12.46
C ALA A 19 -26.40 -17.83 10.94
N VAL A 20 -27.48 -17.92 10.16
CA VAL A 20 -27.48 -17.67 8.71
C VAL A 20 -27.26 -16.19 8.41
N ALA A 21 -27.95 -15.28 9.12
CA ALA A 21 -27.76 -13.83 8.98
C ALA A 21 -26.31 -13.43 9.28
N ARG A 22 -25.72 -13.98 10.36
CA ARG A 22 -24.31 -13.75 10.72
C ARG A 22 -23.34 -14.29 9.66
N ARG A 23 -23.59 -15.47 9.09
CA ARG A 23 -22.77 -16.01 7.99
C ARG A 23 -22.83 -15.12 6.76
N ARG A 24 -24.03 -14.68 6.34
CA ARG A 24 -24.20 -13.78 5.19
C ARG A 24 -23.46 -12.45 5.38
N TYR A 25 -23.51 -11.89 6.59
CA TYR A 25 -22.79 -10.68 6.95
C TYR A 25 -21.26 -10.85 6.87
N LEU A 26 -20.74 -11.94 7.44
CA LEU A 26 -19.30 -12.24 7.39
C LEU A 26 -18.82 -12.49 5.96
N THR A 27 -19.57 -13.27 5.16
CA THR A 27 -19.25 -13.51 3.74
C THR A 27 -19.23 -12.20 2.95
N GLY A 28 -20.21 -11.31 3.17
CA GLY A 28 -20.24 -10.00 2.54
C GLY A 28 -19.01 -9.14 2.88
N ARG A 29 -18.61 -9.09 4.15
CA ARG A 29 -17.41 -8.37 4.56
C ARG A 29 -16.13 -8.96 4.00
N VAL A 30 -15.98 -10.28 4.00
CA VAL A 30 -14.81 -10.95 3.43
C VAL A 30 -14.71 -10.69 1.93
N ALA A 31 -15.82 -10.74 1.20
CA ALA A 31 -15.84 -10.42 -0.23
C ALA A 31 -15.41 -8.97 -0.50
N ILE A 32 -15.98 -8.00 0.25
CA ILE A 32 -15.65 -6.58 0.12
C ILE A 32 -14.17 -6.34 0.44
N TYR A 33 -13.68 -6.82 1.59
CA TYR A 33 -12.28 -6.65 1.97
C TYR A 33 -11.32 -7.39 1.05
N GLY A 34 -11.68 -8.56 0.53
CA GLY A 34 -10.88 -9.28 -0.45
C GLY A 34 -10.68 -8.45 -1.74
N ILE A 35 -11.75 -7.83 -2.24
CA ILE A 35 -11.68 -6.95 -3.42
C ILE A 35 -10.86 -5.70 -3.11
N LEU A 36 -11.10 -5.04 -1.97
CA LEU A 36 -10.33 -3.87 -1.54
C LEU A 36 -8.84 -4.15 -1.42
N VAL A 37 -8.46 -5.28 -0.81
CA VAL A 37 -7.05 -5.70 -0.69
C VAL A 37 -6.47 -5.99 -2.07
N ALA A 38 -7.21 -6.65 -2.96
CA ALA A 38 -6.73 -6.90 -4.32
C ALA A 38 -6.42 -5.59 -5.07
N PHE A 39 -7.33 -4.61 -5.04
CA PHE A 39 -7.08 -3.29 -5.62
C PHE A 39 -5.91 -2.59 -4.93
N ALA A 40 -5.84 -2.61 -3.61
CA ALA A 40 -4.75 -2.00 -2.86
C ALA A 40 -3.38 -2.56 -3.27
N LEU A 41 -3.27 -3.89 -3.44
CA LEU A 41 -2.04 -4.53 -3.90
C LEU A 41 -1.69 -4.16 -5.34
N ILE A 42 -2.67 -4.13 -6.25
CA ILE A 42 -2.46 -3.73 -7.65
C ILE A 42 -1.92 -2.29 -7.72
N TYR A 43 -2.46 -1.37 -6.92
CA TYR A 43 -1.99 0.01 -6.88
C TYR A 43 -0.66 0.19 -6.11
N ALA A 44 -0.43 -0.61 -5.06
CA ALA A 44 0.82 -0.55 -4.28
C ALA A 44 2.00 -1.16 -5.03
N PHE A 45 1.78 -2.14 -5.90
CA PHE A 45 2.83 -2.83 -6.65
C PHE A 45 3.74 -1.89 -7.47
N PRO A 46 3.23 -0.99 -8.34
CA PRO A 46 4.09 -0.07 -9.08
C PRO A 46 4.83 0.91 -8.17
N ALA A 47 4.19 1.39 -7.10
CA ALA A 47 4.84 2.25 -6.11
C ALA A 47 6.02 1.52 -5.44
N TYR A 48 5.83 0.25 -5.07
CA TYR A 48 6.88 -0.61 -4.53
C TYR A 48 8.07 -0.76 -5.50
N LEU A 49 7.82 -0.96 -6.79
CA LEU A 49 8.89 -1.08 -7.80
C LEU A 49 9.72 0.20 -7.94
N VAL A 50 9.08 1.38 -7.92
CA VAL A 50 9.80 2.66 -8.02
C VAL A 50 10.61 2.93 -6.76
N ILE A 51 10.04 2.70 -5.57
CA ILE A 51 10.72 2.95 -4.30
C ILE A 51 11.90 2.00 -4.14
N SER A 52 11.72 0.69 -4.40
CA SER A 52 12.82 -0.27 -4.33
C SER A 52 13.92 0.03 -5.35
N GLY A 53 13.56 0.50 -6.54
CA GLY A 53 14.52 0.93 -7.56
C GLY A 53 15.36 2.14 -7.16
N ALA A 54 14.81 3.08 -6.37
CA ALA A 54 15.51 4.29 -5.95
C ALA A 54 16.71 4.01 -5.01
N PHE A 55 16.67 2.90 -4.27
CA PHE A 55 17.70 2.50 -3.31
C PHE A 55 18.55 1.31 -3.77
N ARG A 56 18.37 0.86 -5.02
CA ARG A 56 19.11 -0.27 -5.58
C ARG A 56 20.32 0.18 -6.37
N THR A 57 21.40 -0.58 -6.23
CA THR A 57 22.62 -0.33 -7.00
C THR A 57 22.41 -0.68 -8.49
N PRO A 58 23.10 0.00 -9.42
CA PRO A 58 23.01 -0.32 -10.85
C PRO A 58 23.43 -1.76 -11.18
N ALA A 59 24.37 -2.32 -10.42
CA ALA A 59 24.84 -3.70 -10.57
C ALA A 59 23.73 -4.71 -10.23
N ASP A 60 22.99 -4.49 -9.14
CA ASP A 60 21.87 -5.35 -8.72
C ASP A 60 20.75 -5.38 -9.78
N ILE A 61 20.44 -4.22 -10.39
CA ILE A 61 19.44 -4.11 -11.46
C ILE A 61 19.89 -4.88 -12.71
N ALA A 62 21.19 -4.81 -13.04
CA ALA A 62 21.75 -5.50 -14.20
C ALA A 62 21.76 -7.03 -14.02
N GLN A 63 21.95 -7.52 -12.78
CA GLN A 63 22.05 -8.95 -12.48
C GLN A 63 20.70 -9.64 -12.29
N PHE A 64 19.76 -9.01 -11.57
CA PHE A 64 18.50 -9.65 -11.18
C PHE A 64 17.27 -9.06 -11.88
N GLY A 65 17.44 -8.10 -12.77
CA GLY A 65 16.35 -7.42 -13.48
C GLY A 65 15.54 -6.48 -12.59
N ARG A 66 14.53 -5.82 -13.18
CA ARG A 66 13.76 -4.74 -12.52
C ARG A 66 12.65 -5.19 -11.57
N ILE A 67 12.20 -6.45 -11.66
CA ILE A 67 11.02 -6.98 -10.92
C ILE A 67 11.44 -7.90 -9.76
N SER A 68 12.73 -8.20 -9.61
CA SER A 68 13.23 -9.03 -8.51
C SER A 68 13.17 -8.31 -7.16
N LEU A 69 13.27 -9.07 -6.07
CA LEU A 69 13.41 -8.53 -4.71
C LEU A 69 14.81 -7.92 -4.50
N PRO A 70 14.92 -6.75 -3.84
CA PRO A 70 16.20 -6.08 -3.62
C PRO A 70 17.14 -6.91 -2.77
N THR A 71 18.33 -7.19 -3.30
CA THR A 71 19.41 -7.85 -2.57
C THR A 71 20.35 -6.84 -1.92
N SER A 72 20.45 -5.66 -2.52
CA SER A 72 21.26 -4.53 -2.04
C SER A 72 20.39 -3.34 -1.71
N PHE A 73 20.63 -2.72 -0.55
CA PHE A 73 19.99 -1.48 -0.13
C PHE A 73 21.08 -0.42 0.09
N SER A 74 21.09 0.63 -0.72
CA SER A 74 22.08 1.71 -0.66
C SER A 74 21.48 3.07 -1.03
N PHE A 75 21.89 4.12 -0.34
CA PHE A 75 21.49 5.50 -0.63
C PHE A 75 22.39 6.18 -1.68
N GLU A 76 23.50 5.56 -2.05
CA GLU A 76 24.41 6.08 -3.07
C GLU A 76 23.74 6.43 -4.42
N PRO A 77 22.93 5.55 -5.04
CA PRO A 77 22.24 5.87 -6.29
C PRO A 77 21.33 7.11 -6.16
N TRP A 78 20.66 7.28 -5.02
CA TRP A 78 19.82 8.45 -4.75
C TRP A 78 20.64 9.74 -4.64
N VAL A 79 21.75 9.73 -3.89
CA VAL A 79 22.62 10.91 -3.76
C VAL A 79 23.27 11.27 -5.10
N ARG A 80 23.72 10.27 -5.86
CA ARG A 80 24.24 10.46 -7.22
C ARG A 80 23.17 11.03 -8.14
N ALA A 81 21.93 10.54 -8.05
CA ALA A 81 20.78 11.08 -8.78
C ALA A 81 20.58 12.58 -8.51
N TRP A 82 20.66 12.96 -7.24
CA TRP A 82 20.45 14.33 -6.78
C TRP A 82 21.55 15.30 -7.24
N THR A 83 22.81 14.86 -7.24
CA THR A 83 23.98 15.76 -7.33
C THR A 83 24.85 15.62 -8.58
N LYS A 84 24.81 14.48 -9.29
CA LYS A 84 25.81 14.15 -10.32
C LYS A 84 25.24 13.79 -11.69
N VAL A 85 23.95 13.47 -11.82
CA VAL A 85 23.41 13.04 -13.13
C VAL A 85 23.36 14.19 -14.10
N CYS A 86 23.56 13.86 -15.38
CA CYS A 86 23.42 14.81 -16.45
C CYS A 86 21.95 14.87 -16.90
N VAL A 87 21.30 16.01 -16.67
CA VAL A 87 19.96 16.31 -17.18
C VAL A 87 20.07 17.46 -18.17
N THR A 88 19.63 17.24 -19.40
CA THR A 88 19.62 18.28 -20.46
C THR A 88 20.98 18.97 -20.62
N GLY A 89 22.05 18.17 -20.65
CA GLY A 89 23.43 18.66 -20.85
C GLY A 89 24.11 19.27 -19.61
N ARG A 90 23.45 19.35 -18.46
CA ARG A 90 24.07 19.82 -17.20
C ARG A 90 24.24 18.68 -16.20
N CYS A 91 25.47 18.45 -15.73
CA CYS A 91 25.85 17.34 -14.85
C CYS A 91 25.90 17.74 -13.36
N ASN A 92 24.96 18.57 -12.92
CA ASN A 92 24.83 19.03 -11.53
C ASN A 92 23.73 18.27 -10.75
N GLY A 93 23.19 17.20 -11.34
CA GLY A 93 22.08 16.43 -10.79
C GLY A 93 20.70 17.09 -10.98
N ILE A 94 19.66 16.43 -10.43
CA ILE A 94 18.26 16.88 -10.59
C ILE A 94 17.88 18.07 -9.68
N GLN A 95 18.69 18.37 -8.67
CA GLN A 95 18.40 19.37 -7.64
C GLN A 95 18.05 20.75 -8.21
N GLN A 96 18.77 21.21 -9.24
CA GLN A 96 18.54 22.53 -9.83
C GLN A 96 17.14 22.64 -10.43
N ASN A 97 16.71 21.59 -11.14
CA ASN A 97 15.39 21.57 -11.77
C ASN A 97 14.28 21.52 -10.72
N PHE A 98 14.50 20.79 -9.63
CA PHE A 98 13.57 20.74 -8.51
C PHE A 98 13.39 22.12 -7.85
N TYR A 99 14.48 22.86 -7.62
CA TYR A 99 14.39 24.22 -7.09
C TYR A 99 13.66 25.18 -8.04
N ASN A 100 13.87 25.06 -9.35
CA ASN A 100 13.11 25.84 -10.33
C ASN A 100 11.60 25.56 -10.23
N SER A 101 11.21 24.28 -10.05
CA SER A 101 9.81 23.91 -9.85
C SER A 101 9.24 24.47 -8.54
N LEU A 102 10.02 24.45 -7.44
CA LEU A 102 9.60 25.06 -6.18
C LEU A 102 9.39 26.56 -6.31
N MET A 103 10.29 27.27 -6.99
CA MET A 103 10.16 28.71 -7.25
C MET A 103 8.95 29.04 -8.11
N MET A 104 8.40 28.08 -8.88
CA MET A 104 7.15 28.27 -9.61
C MET A 104 5.92 27.95 -8.76
N VAL A 105 5.94 26.85 -8.00
CA VAL A 105 4.77 26.36 -7.24
C VAL A 105 4.51 27.20 -5.98
N ILE A 106 5.55 27.56 -5.23
CA ILE A 106 5.42 28.29 -3.96
C ILE A 106 4.70 29.65 -4.13
N PRO A 107 5.08 30.53 -5.08
CA PRO A 107 4.40 31.81 -5.25
C PRO A 107 3.05 31.71 -5.96
N ALA A 108 2.70 30.54 -6.53
CA ALA A 108 1.42 30.33 -7.17
C ALA A 108 0.28 30.00 -6.19
N THR A 109 0.61 29.85 -4.90
CA THR A 109 -0.34 29.61 -3.80
C THR A 109 -0.40 30.84 -2.90
#